data_AF-A0A7V9C3F6-F1
#
_entry.id   AF-A0A7V9C3F6-F1
#
_cell.length_a   1.000
_cell.length_b   1.000
_cell.length_c   1.000
_cell.angle_alpha   90.00
_cell.angle_beta   90.00
_cell.angle_gamma   90.00
#
_symmetry.space_group_name_H-M   'P 1'
#
loop_
_entity.id
_entity.type
_entity.pdbx_description
1 polymer ?
#
loop_
_entity_poly.entity_id
_entity_poly.type
_entity_poly.pdbx_seq_one_letter_code
_entity_poly.pdbx_strand_id
1 'polypeptide(L)'
;MTGDIMNQDPPAECVGSCGWNKAEGVGCDSGGGSCWAVALLAANISDFHDQVLADATQEIKSIVAKIPPRSGYKLSFVHTNMGTLLTWVHHGRKIPHDAIRYGDDDAKIAEALGLILDKPETSQAY
;
A
#
# COMPACT_ATOMS: atom_id res chain seq x y z
N MET A 1 -26.75 -20.85 31.95
CA MET A 1 -27.01 -19.92 30.83
C MET A 1 -25.67 -19.67 30.16
N THR A 2 -25.36 -20.49 29.16
CA THR A 2 -24.16 -20.39 28.31
C THR A 2 -24.48 -19.38 27.21
N GLY A 3 -24.00 -18.15 27.39
CA GLY A 3 -24.13 -17.09 26.39
C GLY A 3 -22.92 -17.09 25.46
N ASP A 4 -23.21 -16.98 24.17
CA ASP A 4 -22.32 -17.18 23.04
C ASP A 4 -21.02 -16.39 23.11
N ILE A 5 -19.90 -17.13 23.18
CA ILE A 5 -18.61 -16.64 22.71
C ILE A 5 -18.75 -16.59 21.19
N MET A 6 -19.09 -15.41 20.65
CA MET A 6 -19.02 -15.18 19.22
C MET A 6 -17.63 -15.57 18.73
N ASN A 7 -17.59 -16.62 17.90
CA ASN A 7 -16.49 -16.90 17.00
C ASN A 7 -16.26 -15.64 16.13
N GLN A 8 -15.45 -14.72 16.61
CA GLN A 8 -14.76 -13.81 15.71
C GLN A 8 -13.64 -14.64 15.13
N ASP A 9 -13.84 -15.12 13.90
CA ASP A 9 -12.73 -15.61 13.09
C ASP A 9 -11.59 -14.60 13.22
N PRO A 10 -10.35 -15.04 13.53
CA PRO A 10 -9.23 -14.13 13.63
C PRO A 10 -9.20 -13.31 12.34
N PRO A 11 -9.09 -11.97 12.44
CA PRO A 11 -9.17 -11.12 11.26
C PRO A 11 -8.12 -11.61 10.27
N ALA A 12 -8.57 -12.06 9.11
CA ALA A 12 -7.73 -12.75 8.14
C ALA A 12 -6.47 -11.91 7.87
N GLU A 13 -5.33 -12.39 8.34
CA GLU A 13 -4.06 -11.86 7.91
C GLU A 13 -3.99 -12.11 6.39
N CYS A 14 -3.68 -11.07 5.63
CA CYS A 14 -3.60 -11.21 4.18
C CYS A 14 -2.40 -12.12 3.84
N VAL A 15 -2.67 -13.38 3.51
CA VAL A 15 -1.66 -14.35 3.07
C VAL A 15 -1.76 -14.46 1.55
N GLY A 16 -0.84 -13.80 0.83
CA GLY A 16 -0.77 -13.83 -0.64
C GLY A 16 -0.76 -12.45 -1.30
N SER A 17 -1.36 -12.34 -2.49
CA SER A 17 -1.57 -11.08 -3.21
C SER A 17 -2.49 -10.18 -2.36
N CYS A 18 -2.00 -9.04 -1.88
CA CYS A 18 -2.75 -8.12 -1.02
C CYS A 18 -3.27 -6.92 -1.82
N GLY A 19 -4.44 -6.45 -1.43
CA GLY A 19 -5.12 -5.30 -2.02
C GLY A 19 -5.17 -4.15 -1.02
N TRP A 20 -5.45 -2.95 -1.53
CA TRP A 20 -5.82 -1.83 -0.69
C TRP A 20 -7.28 -1.45 -0.93
N ASN A 21 -7.89 -0.88 0.12
CA ASN A 21 -9.21 -0.27 0.07
C ASN A 21 -9.24 1.03 0.87
N LYS A 22 -10.22 1.89 0.61
CA LYS A 22 -10.50 3.09 1.40
C LYS A 22 -11.94 3.11 1.89
N ALA A 23 -12.10 3.21 3.21
CA ALA A 23 -13.35 3.51 3.91
C ALA A 23 -13.11 4.64 4.93
N GLU A 24 -13.29 4.41 6.24
CA GLU A 24 -12.87 5.36 7.29
C GLU A 24 -11.35 5.62 7.31
N GLY A 25 -10.56 4.69 6.76
CA GLY A 25 -9.12 4.78 6.59
C GLY A 25 -8.65 3.88 5.44
N VAL A 26 -7.35 3.89 5.15
CA VAL A 26 -6.78 2.94 4.18
C VAL A 26 -6.65 1.58 4.84
N GLY A 27 -7.25 0.57 4.24
CA GLY A 27 -7.27 -0.81 4.71
C GLY A 27 -6.53 -1.76 3.75
N CYS A 28 -6.22 -2.96 4.24
CA CYS A 28 -5.68 -4.05 3.43
C CYS A 28 -6.71 -5.17 3.28
N ASP A 29 -6.93 -5.65 2.05
CA ASP A 29 -7.71 -6.85 1.71
C ASP A 29 -6.83 -7.98 1.19
N SER A 30 -7.41 -9.18 1.17
CA SER A 30 -6.92 -10.28 0.33
C SER A 30 -7.29 -10.05 -1.13
N GLY A 31 -6.34 -10.27 -2.04
CA GLY A 31 -6.50 -10.19 -3.50
C GLY A 31 -6.01 -8.87 -4.11
N GLY A 32 -5.99 -8.75 -5.44
CA GLY A 32 -5.77 -7.48 -6.15
C GLY A 32 -4.30 -7.09 -6.39
N GLY A 33 -3.37 -7.50 -5.53
CA GLY A 33 -1.93 -7.30 -5.73
C GLY A 33 -1.57 -5.85 -5.93
N SER A 34 -2.15 -4.97 -5.10
CA SER A 34 -2.02 -3.52 -5.15
C SER A 34 -1.52 -2.93 -3.84
N CYS A 35 -1.26 -3.76 -2.81
CA CYS A 35 -0.70 -3.36 -1.53
C CYS A 35 0.48 -4.26 -1.13
N TRP A 36 1.60 -3.65 -0.74
CA TRP A 36 2.79 -4.36 -0.28
C TRP A 36 3.36 -3.74 0.98
N ALA A 37 3.98 -4.55 1.83
CA ALA A 37 4.82 -4.03 2.90
C ALA A 37 5.98 -3.21 2.33
N VAL A 38 6.38 -2.15 3.03
CA VAL A 38 7.49 -1.28 2.60
C VAL A 38 8.82 -1.97 2.90
N ALA A 39 9.14 -2.95 2.06
CA ALA A 39 10.37 -3.73 2.10
C ALA A 39 10.99 -3.75 0.71
N LEU A 40 11.98 -2.88 0.48
CA LEU A 40 12.76 -2.88 -0.76
C LEU A 40 13.90 -3.91 -0.65
N LEU A 41 14.04 -4.72 -1.69
CA LEU A 41 15.15 -5.66 -1.83
C LEU A 41 16.37 -4.94 -2.40
N ALA A 42 17.57 -5.38 -1.98
CA ALA A 42 18.81 -5.04 -2.68
C ALA A 42 19.12 -6.15 -3.69
N ALA A 43 19.72 -5.79 -4.82
CA ALA A 43 20.19 -6.73 -5.82
C ALA A 43 21.69 -6.55 -6.07
N ASN A 44 22.34 -7.56 -6.67
CA ASN A 44 23.71 -7.43 -7.16
C ASN A 44 23.76 -6.42 -8.31
N ILE A 45 24.87 -5.68 -8.40
CA ILE A 45 25.08 -4.74 -9.50
C ILE A 45 25.10 -5.48 -10.84
N SER A 46 24.27 -5.02 -11.77
CA SER A 46 24.05 -5.62 -13.08
C SER A 46 23.49 -4.58 -14.07
N ASP A 47 23.18 -4.99 -15.29
CA ASP A 47 22.59 -4.14 -16.32
C ASP A 47 21.20 -3.61 -15.97
N PHE A 48 20.40 -4.36 -15.20
CA PHE A 48 19.07 -3.94 -14.74
C PHE A 48 19.08 -3.25 -13.37
N HIS A 49 20.21 -3.27 -12.65
CA HIS A 49 20.35 -2.66 -11.33
C HIS A 49 21.78 -2.16 -11.15
N ASP A 50 22.07 -1.03 -11.77
CA ASP A 50 23.39 -0.41 -11.70
C ASP A 50 23.67 0.21 -10.32
N GLN A 51 24.84 0.83 -10.18
CA GLN A 51 25.23 1.45 -8.92
C GLN A 51 24.28 2.58 -8.49
N VAL A 52 23.74 3.35 -9.44
CA VAL A 52 22.83 4.46 -9.15
C VAL A 52 21.52 3.93 -8.55
N LEU A 53 20.97 2.87 -9.15
CA LEU A 53 19.76 2.22 -8.65
C LEU A 53 19.99 1.55 -7.29
N ALA A 54 21.16 0.96 -7.06
CA ALA A 54 21.53 0.38 -5.77
C ALA A 54 21.63 1.46 -4.67
N ASP A 55 22.27 2.59 -4.97
CA ASP A 55 22.41 3.72 -4.05
C ASP A 55 21.04 4.31 -3.71
N ALA A 56 20.19 4.57 -4.72
CA ALA A 56 18.83 5.05 -4.53
C ALA A 56 17.99 4.09 -3.68
N THR A 57 18.10 2.78 -3.93
CA THR A 57 17.40 1.76 -3.14
C THR A 57 17.83 1.80 -1.68
N GLN A 58 19.13 1.95 -1.42
CA GLN A 58 19.67 2.03 -0.07
C GLN A 58 19.25 3.33 0.65
N GLU A 59 19.18 4.45 -0.07
CA GLU A 59 18.67 5.71 0.47
C GLU A 59 17.19 5.59 0.87
N ILE A 60 16.34 5.05 0.00
CA ILE A 60 14.92 4.83 0.30
C ILE A 60 14.76 3.94 1.54
N LYS A 61 15.49 2.82 1.62
CA LYS A 61 15.48 1.95 2.81
C LYS A 61 15.87 2.70 4.08
N SER A 62 16.87 3.58 3.99
CA SER A 62 17.35 4.38 5.12
C SER A 62 16.35 5.44 5.57
N ILE A 63 15.59 6.03 4.63
CA ILE A 63 14.50 6.96 4.93
C ILE A 63 13.36 6.22 5.61
N VAL A 64 12.91 5.09 5.04
CA VAL A 64 11.81 4.28 5.58
C VAL A 64 12.12 3.78 6.99
N ALA A 65 13.35 3.32 7.24
CA ALA A 65 13.74 2.80 8.55
C ALA A 65 13.67 3.85 9.69
N LYS A 66 13.65 5.14 9.35
CA LYS A 66 13.53 6.23 10.34
C LYS A 66 12.07 6.55 10.70
N ILE A 67 11.10 6.02 9.96
CA ILE A 67 9.68 6.26 10.21
C ILE A 67 9.26 5.44 11.44
N PRO A 68 8.75 6.07 12.53
CA PRO A 68 8.37 5.34 13.72
C PRO A 68 7.14 4.46 13.46
N PRO A 69 7.05 3.28 14.08
CA PRO A 69 5.87 2.43 13.97
C PRO A 69 4.63 3.12 14.53
N ARG A 70 3.47 2.89 13.89
CA ARG A 70 2.18 3.41 14.32
C ARG A 70 1.27 2.26 14.77
N SER A 71 0.86 2.26 16.04
CA SER A 71 0.03 1.18 16.61
C SER A 71 -1.25 0.94 15.80
N GLY A 72 -1.51 -0.32 15.44
CA GLY A 72 -2.68 -0.74 14.65
C GLY A 72 -2.54 -0.53 13.13
N TYR A 73 -1.42 0.02 12.66
CA TYR A 73 -1.16 0.25 11.24
C TYR A 73 0.14 -0.43 10.80
N LYS A 74 0.20 -0.78 9.51
CA LYS A 74 1.43 -1.20 8.83
C LYS A 74 1.78 -0.15 7.79
N LEU A 75 3.07 0.15 7.65
CA LEU A 75 3.55 1.01 6.58
C LEU A 75 3.56 0.19 5.30
N SER A 76 2.90 0.69 4.25
CA SER A 76 2.71 -0.03 2.99
C SER A 76 2.90 0.87 1.78
N PHE A 77 3.37 0.27 0.68
CA PHE A 77 3.22 0.83 -0.65
C PHE A 77 1.84 0.46 -1.19
N VAL A 78 1.07 1.48 -1.54
CA VAL A 78 -0.24 1.34 -2.18
C VAL A 78 -0.10 1.76 -3.63
N HIS A 79 -0.41 0.85 -4.54
CA HIS A 79 -0.37 1.09 -5.96
C HIS A 79 -1.77 1.32 -6.49
N THR A 80 -1.89 2.38 -7.26
CA THR A 80 -3.07 2.77 -8.00
C THR A 80 -2.71 2.75 -9.48
N ASN A 81 -3.72 2.89 -10.34
CA ASN A 81 -3.53 3.17 -11.75
C ASN A 81 -2.88 4.54 -12.04
N MET A 82 -2.78 5.43 -11.04
CA MET A 82 -2.11 6.74 -11.16
C MET A 82 -0.68 6.76 -10.61
N GLY A 83 -0.23 5.69 -9.95
CA GLY A 83 1.11 5.62 -9.35
C GLY A 83 1.14 4.94 -7.99
N THR A 84 2.28 5.08 -7.31
CA THR A 84 2.56 4.44 -6.02
C THR A 84 2.69 5.48 -4.92
N LEU A 85 2.08 5.21 -3.76
CA LEU A 85 2.16 6.07 -2.59
C LEU A 85 2.59 5.28 -1.34
N LEU A 86 3.32 5.96 -0.45
CA LEU A 86 3.69 5.45 0.87
C LEU A 86 2.59 5.81 1.89
N THR A 87 1.98 4.84 2.56
CA THR A 87 0.86 5.08 3.49
C THR A 87 0.83 4.15 4.69
N TRP A 88 0.07 4.55 5.71
CA TRP A 88 -0.30 3.70 6.84
C TRP A 88 -1.61 2.97 6.54
N VAL A 89 -1.54 1.64 6.50
CA VAL A 89 -2.68 0.77 6.20
C VAL A 89 -3.10 0.01 7.45
N HIS A 90 -4.41 -0.01 7.71
CA HIS A 90 -4.96 -0.82 8.79
C HIS A 90 -5.16 -2.26 8.32
N HIS A 91 -4.56 -3.21 9.02
CA HIS A 91 -4.78 -4.64 8.77
C HIS A 91 -5.88 -5.18 9.68
N GLY A 92 -6.57 -6.22 9.22
CA GLY A 92 -7.50 -6.97 10.04
C GLY A 92 -8.82 -6.27 10.38
N ARG A 93 -9.27 -5.33 9.53
CA ARG A 93 -10.63 -4.79 9.60
C ARG A 93 -11.53 -5.48 8.58
N LYS A 94 -12.82 -5.59 8.93
CA LYS A 94 -13.84 -5.92 7.95
C LYS A 94 -13.97 -4.76 6.96
N ILE A 95 -13.85 -5.07 5.68
CA ILE A 95 -13.92 -4.07 4.61
C ILE A 95 -15.40 -3.88 4.23
N PRO A 96 -15.92 -2.64 4.25
CA PRO A 96 -17.26 -2.34 3.77
C PRO A 96 -17.47 -2.75 2.30
N HIS A 97 -18.71 -3.08 1.93
CA HIS A 97 -19.04 -3.49 0.57
C HIS A 97 -18.86 -2.37 -0.46
N ASP A 98 -18.99 -1.12 -0.01
CA ASP A 98 -18.88 0.12 -0.77
C ASP A 98 -17.50 0.78 -0.67
N ALA A 99 -16.52 0.10 -0.08
CA ALA A 99 -15.15 0.61 0.00
C ALA A 99 -14.56 0.76 -1.42
N ILE A 100 -13.86 1.88 -1.63
CA ILE A 100 -13.12 2.13 -2.88
C ILE A 100 -11.94 1.17 -2.98
N ARG A 101 -11.70 0.64 -4.17
CA ARG A 101 -10.69 -0.38 -4.49
C ARG A 101 -9.84 0.05 -5.69
N TYR A 102 -8.75 -0.67 -5.91
CA TYR A 102 -7.82 -0.41 -7.02
C TYR A 102 -8.46 -0.42 -8.42
N GLY A 103 -9.60 -1.11 -8.60
CA GLY A 103 -10.28 -1.24 -9.88
C GLY A 103 -11.35 -0.16 -10.14
N ASP A 104 -11.56 0.76 -9.19
CA ASP A 104 -12.40 1.94 -9.40
C ASP A 104 -11.73 2.94 -10.35
N ASP A 105 -12.48 3.92 -10.83
CA ASP A 105 -11.95 4.95 -11.72
C ASP A 105 -10.99 5.94 -11.02
N ASP A 106 -10.10 6.55 -11.80
CA ASP A 106 -9.07 7.49 -11.32
C ASP A 106 -9.64 8.61 -10.46
N ALA A 107 -10.78 9.18 -10.86
CA ALA A 107 -11.36 10.31 -10.16
C ALA A 107 -11.83 9.90 -8.75
N LYS A 108 -12.50 8.75 -8.63
CA LYS A 108 -12.89 8.20 -7.33
C LYS A 108 -11.69 7.86 -6.46
N ILE A 109 -10.67 7.22 -7.04
CA ILE A 109 -9.45 6.86 -6.29
C ILE A 109 -8.73 8.11 -5.80
N ALA A 110 -8.58 9.13 -6.66
CA ALA A 110 -7.91 10.38 -6.33
C ALA A 110 -8.66 11.14 -5.23
N GLU A 111 -9.98 11.24 -5.33
CA GLU A 111 -10.83 11.85 -4.29
C GLU A 111 -10.73 11.08 -2.97
N ALA A 112 -10.87 9.76 -3.01
CA ALA A 112 -10.87 8.92 -1.82
C ALA A 112 -9.53 8.93 -1.06
N LEU A 113 -8.42 8.98 -1.80
CA LEU A 113 -7.06 9.01 -1.24
C LEU A 113 -6.52 10.42 -1.03
N GLY A 114 -7.24 11.47 -1.47
CA GLY A 114 -6.79 12.86 -1.41
C GLY A 114 -5.52 13.10 -2.24
N LEU A 115 -5.40 12.44 -3.40
CA LEU A 115 -4.22 12.56 -4.25
C LEU A 115 -4.17 13.96 -4.86
N ILE A 116 -2.99 14.57 -4.80
CA ILE A 116 -2.67 15.75 -5.58
C ILE A 116 -2.23 15.22 -6.94
N LEU A 117 -3.11 15.30 -7.93
CA LEU A 117 -2.78 14.94 -9.30
C LEU A 117 -1.94 16.08 -9.87
N ASP A 118 -0.62 15.89 -9.88
CA ASP A 118 0.25 16.78 -10.63
C ASP A 118 -0.24 16.79 -12.08
N LYS A 119 -0.44 17.99 -12.64
CA LYS A 119 -0.56 18.08 -14.11
C LYS A 119 0.70 17.42 -14.65
N PRO A 120 0.59 16.49 -15.62
CA PRO A 120 1.77 15.85 -16.16
C PRO A 120 2.76 16.94 -16.54
N GLU A 121 3.91 16.99 -15.87
CA GLU A 121 5.05 17.71 -16.43
C GLU A 121 5.21 17.12 -17.81
N THR A 122 5.07 17.96 -18.84
CA THR A 122 5.27 17.58 -20.23
C THR A 122 6.55 16.77 -20.29
N SER A 123 6.40 15.45 -20.42
CA SER A 123 7.51 14.52 -20.35
C SER A 123 8.51 14.94 -21.41
N GLN A 124 9.68 15.42 -20.98
CA GLN A 124 10.83 15.41 -21.87
C GLN A 124 11.13 13.93 -22.11
N ALA A 125 10.91 13.51 -23.36
CA ALA A 125 11.26 12.18 -23.82
C ALA A 125 12.74 11.92 -23.51
N TYR A 126 12.99 10.87 -22.72
CA TYR A 126 14.30 10.24 -22.56
C TYR A 126 14.19 8.80 -23.04
#